data_AF-A0A250WWD2-F1
#
_entry.id   AF-A0A250WWD2-F1
#
_cell.length_a   1.000
_cell.length_b   1.000
_cell.length_c   1.000
_cell.angle_alpha   90.00
_cell.angle_beta   90.00
_cell.angle_gamma   90.00
#
_symmetry.space_group_name_H-M   'P 1'
#
loop_
_entity.id
_entity.type
_entity.pdbx_description
1 polymer ?
#
loop_
_entity_poly.entity_id
_entity_poly.type
_entity_poly.pdbx_seq_one_letter_code
_entity_poly.pdbx_strand_id
1 'polypeptide(L)'
;MEEYAQFKNQLESELIKTERLIADVESSFINAEHCQNGSILRGYEGFLSTKESLRKRQRLTKGEERLFSLSSKTSPVAREQDQGGLEQLEGLATTPGGHGKKGYAQKGYAQKGYAQKR
;
A
#
# COMPACT_ATOMS: atom_id res chain seq x y z
N MET A 1 4.24 43.49 15.27
CA MET A 1 3.32 42.33 15.38
C MET A 1 2.67 42.00 14.04
N GLU A 2 2.15 43.01 13.32
CA GLU A 2 1.47 42.80 12.03
C GLU A 2 2.40 42.28 10.92
N GLU A 3 3.60 42.82 10.79
CA GLU A 3 4.62 42.35 9.83
C GLU A 3 5.01 40.86 10.06
N TYR A 4 5.15 40.45 11.32
CA TYR A 4 5.42 39.06 11.67
C TYR A 4 4.26 38.12 11.25
N ALA A 5 3.01 38.56 11.44
CA ALA A 5 1.84 37.80 11.02
C ALA A 5 1.77 37.67 9.49
N GLN A 6 2.10 38.74 8.75
CA GLN A 6 2.16 38.70 7.29
C GLN A 6 3.25 37.74 6.80
N PHE A 7 4.45 37.81 7.36
CA PHE A 7 5.55 36.91 7.00
C PHE A 7 5.21 35.44 7.30
N LYS A 8 4.61 35.18 8.47
CA LYS A 8 4.14 33.83 8.82
C LYS A 8 3.11 33.31 7.80
N ASN A 9 2.12 34.12 7.43
CA ASN A 9 1.11 33.74 6.44
C ASN A 9 1.71 33.47 5.06
N GLN A 10 2.74 34.24 4.66
CA GLN A 10 3.47 34.01 3.41
C GLN A 10 4.17 32.64 3.43
N LEU A 11 4.89 32.31 4.51
CA LEU A 11 5.54 31.01 4.67
C LEU A 11 4.54 29.85 4.66
N GLU A 12 3.40 29.99 5.34
CA GLU A 12 2.36 28.96 5.33
C GLU A 12 1.79 28.75 3.92
N SER A 13 1.60 29.83 3.15
CA SER A 13 1.16 29.75 1.75
C SER A 13 2.20 29.05 0.85
N GLU A 14 3.48 29.36 1.03
CA GLU A 14 4.57 28.71 0.28
C GLU A 14 4.73 27.23 0.63
N LEU A 15 4.59 26.88 1.92
CA LEU A 15 4.58 25.49 2.37
C LEU A 15 3.46 24.71 1.69
N ILE A 16 2.22 25.24 1.70
CA ILE A 16 1.07 24.58 1.07
C ILE A 16 1.29 24.40 -0.44
N LYS A 17 1.87 25.40 -1.13
CA LYS A 17 2.18 25.28 -2.56
C LYS A 17 3.20 24.19 -2.83
N THR A 18 4.25 24.12 -2.00
CA THR A 18 5.33 23.14 -2.13
C THR A 18 4.82 21.72 -1.89
N GLU A 19 4.05 21.51 -0.82
CA GLU A 19 3.47 20.20 -0.50
C GLU A 19 2.53 19.70 -1.61
N ARG A 20 1.71 20.59 -2.18
CA ARG A 20 0.86 20.25 -3.34
C ARG A 20 1.70 19.86 -4.55
N LEU A 21 2.73 20.63 -4.88
CA LEU A 21 3.61 20.33 -6.01
C LEU A 21 4.28 18.97 -5.85
N ILE A 22 4.75 18.64 -4.64
CA ILE A 22 5.34 17.32 -4.34
C ILE A 22 4.31 16.22 -4.60
N ALA A 23 3.10 16.35 -4.06
CA ALA A 23 2.05 15.36 -4.26
C ALA A 23 1.67 15.16 -5.74
N ASP A 24 1.65 16.23 -6.53
CA ASP A 24 1.37 16.17 -7.97
C ASP A 24 2.49 15.47 -8.74
N VAL A 25 3.75 15.84 -8.48
CA VAL A 25 4.93 15.23 -9.12
C VAL A 25 5.04 13.75 -8.76
N GLU A 26 4.81 13.39 -7.50
CA GLU A 26 4.76 11.98 -7.07
C GLU A 26 3.70 11.20 -7.84
N SER A 27 2.49 11.77 -7.98
CA SER A 27 1.41 11.15 -8.75
C SER A 27 1.84 10.87 -10.19
N SER A 28 2.47 11.85 -10.83
CA SER A 28 2.95 11.74 -12.21
C SER A 28 4.05 10.68 -12.32
N PHE A 29 5.03 10.69 -11.42
CA PHE A 29 6.15 9.76 -11.41
C PHE A 29 5.70 8.30 -11.20
N ILE A 30 4.88 8.04 -10.18
CA ILE A 30 4.43 6.69 -9.84
C ILE A 30 3.59 6.05 -10.96
N ASN A 31 2.78 6.86 -11.63
CA ASN A 31 1.90 6.40 -12.71
C ASN A 31 2.59 6.37 -14.09
N ALA A 32 3.82 6.88 -14.20
CA ALA A 32 4.53 6.88 -15.45
C ALA A 32 4.90 5.44 -15.88
N GLU A 33 4.82 5.17 -17.18
CA GLU A 33 4.99 3.83 -17.75
C GLU A 33 6.36 3.21 -17.46
N HIS A 34 7.41 4.03 -17.43
CA HIS A 34 8.78 3.57 -17.14
C HIS A 34 8.97 3.08 -15.69
N CYS A 35 8.10 3.49 -14.76
CA CYS A 35 8.16 3.06 -13.36
C CYS A 35 7.61 1.64 -13.12
N GLN A 36 7.09 0.97 -14.15
CA GLN A 36 6.63 -0.42 -14.05
C GLN A 36 7.79 -1.40 -13.81
N ASN A 37 8.96 -1.14 -14.40
CA ASN A 37 10.11 -2.05 -14.34
C ASN A 37 11.15 -1.63 -13.30
N GLY A 38 11.10 -0.41 -12.80
CA GLY A 38 11.89 0.00 -11.66
C GLY A 38 11.64 1.45 -11.25
N SER A 39 11.69 1.69 -9.95
CA SER A 39 11.58 3.02 -9.38
C SER A 39 12.28 3.03 -8.02
N ILE A 40 12.52 4.21 -7.46
CA ILE A 40 13.08 4.36 -6.10
C ILE A 40 12.26 3.56 -5.07
N LEU A 41 10.94 3.47 -5.28
CA LEU A 41 10.01 2.80 -4.36
C LEU A 41 10.01 1.27 -4.52
N ARG A 42 10.25 0.77 -5.74
CA ARG A 42 10.12 -0.66 -6.08
C ARG A 42 11.46 -1.36 -6.34
N GLY A 43 12.55 -0.60 -6.33
CA GLY A 43 13.88 -1.02 -6.77
C GLY A 43 13.99 -1.15 -8.30
N TYR A 44 15.21 -1.04 -8.81
CA TYR A 44 15.52 -1.16 -10.25
C TYR A 44 15.81 -2.59 -10.71
N GLU A 45 15.71 -3.57 -9.80
CA GLU A 45 15.92 -5.00 -10.09
C GLU A 45 14.96 -5.57 -11.14
N GLY A 46 13.83 -4.90 -11.39
CA GLY A 46 12.87 -5.34 -12.39
C GLY A 46 13.40 -5.29 -13.82
N PHE A 47 14.41 -4.45 -14.10
CA PHE A 47 15.10 -4.41 -15.41
C PHE A 47 15.97 -5.65 -15.65
N LEU A 48 16.40 -6.34 -14.59
CA LEU A 48 17.24 -7.54 -14.65
C LEU A 48 16.44 -8.83 -14.45
N SER A 49 15.16 -8.71 -14.09
CA SER A 49 14.32 -9.82 -13.65
C SER A 49 13.50 -10.41 -14.81
N THR A 50 13.41 -11.75 -14.86
CA THR A 50 12.45 -12.45 -15.71
C THR A 50 10.99 -12.12 -15.29
N LYS A 51 10.02 -12.23 -16.22
CA LYS A 51 8.60 -11.90 -15.95
C LYS A 51 7.99 -12.65 -14.75
N GLU A 52 8.58 -13.78 -14.35
CA GLU A 52 8.16 -14.59 -13.19
C GLU A 52 8.42 -13.88 -11.85
N SER A 53 9.58 -13.22 -11.70
CA SER A 53 10.00 -12.54 -10.45
C SER A 53 9.26 -11.22 -10.22
N LEU A 54 8.84 -10.53 -11.30
CA LEU A 54 8.04 -9.30 -11.21
C LEU A 54 6.67 -9.54 -10.55
N ARG A 55 6.08 -10.74 -10.71
CA ARG A 55 4.75 -11.09 -10.19
C ARG A 55 4.72 -11.38 -8.69
N LYS A 56 5.87 -11.68 -8.07
CA LYS A 56 5.97 -12.02 -6.62
C LYS A 56 6.21 -10.80 -5.73
N ARG A 57 6.48 -9.62 -6.30
CA ARG A 57 6.69 -8.40 -5.50
C ARG A 57 5.36 -7.93 -4.91
N GLN A 58 5.33 -7.75 -3.60
CA GLN A 58 4.20 -7.17 -2.89
C GLN A 58 3.91 -5.78 -3.48
N ARG A 59 2.67 -5.58 -3.94
CA ARG A 59 2.22 -4.27 -4.40
C ARG A 59 1.93 -3.43 -3.16
N LEU A 60 2.67 -2.34 -2.98
CA LEU A 60 2.35 -1.34 -1.97
C LEU A 60 1.00 -0.69 -2.32
N THR A 61 0.24 -0.32 -1.31
CA THR A 61 -0.98 0.46 -1.56
C THR A 61 -0.58 1.82 -2.14
N LYS A 62 -1.40 2.39 -3.03
CA LYS A 62 -1.07 3.66 -3.73
C LYS A 62 -0.74 4.82 -2.78
N GLY A 63 -1.22 4.78 -1.54
CA GLY A 63 -0.91 5.77 -0.51
C GLY A 63 0.50 5.60 0.09
N GLU A 64 0.90 4.36 0.37
CA GLU A 64 2.24 4.03 0.92
C GLU A 64 3.38 4.29 -0.09
N GLU A 65 3.06 4.37 -1.39
CA GLU A 65 4.02 4.71 -2.44
C GLU A 65 4.43 6.20 -2.45
N ARG A 66 3.75 7.08 -1.69
CA ARG A 66 3.98 8.54 -1.69
C ARG A 66 4.90 9.00 -0.55
N LEU A 67 6.08 8.41 -0.46
CA LEU A 67 7.01 8.61 0.65
C LEU A 67 7.42 10.07 0.88
N PHE A 68 7.52 10.89 -0.18
CA PHE A 68 7.89 12.31 -0.01
C PHE A 68 6.74 13.09 0.62
N SER A 69 5.50 12.87 0.18
CA SER A 69 4.35 13.49 0.85
C SER A 69 4.17 12.98 2.29
N LEU A 70 4.42 11.70 2.56
CA LEU A 70 4.35 11.12 3.91
C LEU A 70 5.45 11.60 4.86
N SER A 71 6.51 12.24 4.34
CA SER A 71 7.55 12.85 5.17
C SER A 71 7.08 14.12 5.89
N SER A 72 5.96 14.71 5.46
CA SER A 72 5.34 15.87 6.09
C SER A 72 3.98 15.53 6.68
N LYS A 73 3.80 15.78 7.98
CA LYS A 73 2.51 15.59 8.67
C LYS A 73 1.44 16.59 8.22
N THR A 74 1.84 17.71 7.65
CA THR A 74 0.91 18.76 7.18
C THR A 74 0.46 18.53 5.74
N SER A 75 1.15 17.64 5.01
CA SER A 75 0.84 17.32 3.61
C SER A 75 -0.59 16.79 3.45
N PRO A 76 -1.29 17.14 2.37
CA PRO A 76 -2.63 16.63 2.08
C PRO A 76 -2.69 15.09 2.06
N VAL A 77 -1.68 14.43 1.50
CA VAL A 77 -1.63 12.95 1.40
C VAL A 77 -1.51 12.30 2.78
N ALA A 78 -0.70 12.88 3.68
CA ALA A 78 -0.56 12.37 5.04
C ALA A 78 -1.89 12.47 5.80
N ARG A 79 -2.60 13.59 5.64
CA ARG A 79 -3.93 13.79 6.25
C ARG A 79 -4.99 12.82 5.72
N GLU A 80 -4.94 12.48 4.43
CA GLU A 80 -5.83 11.47 3.82
C GLU A 80 -5.55 10.06 4.36
N GLN A 81 -4.27 9.69 4.55
CA GLN A 81 -3.90 8.40 5.14
C GLN A 81 -4.36 8.28 6.60
N ASP A 82 -4.20 9.33 7.40
CA ASP A 82 -4.65 9.34 8.80
C ASP A 82 -6.19 9.19 8.89
N GLN A 83 -6.92 9.87 8.01
CA GLN A 83 -8.40 9.77 7.94
C GLN A 83 -8.86 8.40 7.42
N GLY A 84 -8.22 7.86 6.37
CA GLY A 84 -8.53 6.53 5.84
C GLY A 84 -8.12 5.38 6.77
N GLY A 85 -7.10 5.57 7.61
CA GLY A 85 -6.71 4.64 8.67
C GLY A 85 -7.72 4.58 9.82
N LEU A 86 -8.34 5.72 10.15
CA LEU A 86 -9.46 5.80 11.09
C LEU A 86 -10.70 5.04 10.57
N GLU A 87 -11.06 5.19 9.29
CA GLU A 87 -12.19 4.46 8.70
C GLU A 87 -11.95 2.94 8.62
N GLN A 88 -10.72 2.48 8.37
CA GLN A 88 -10.37 1.05 8.38
C GLN A 88 -10.42 0.43 9.78
N LEU A 89 -10.11 1.19 10.83
CA LEU A 89 -10.25 0.75 12.23
C LEU A 89 -11.73 0.64 12.64
N GLU A 90 -12.58 1.53 12.15
CA GLU A 90 -14.03 1.51 12.42
C GLU A 90 -14.74 0.37 11.68
N GLY A 91 -14.26 -0.01 10.49
CA GLY A 91 -14.73 -1.19 9.74
C GLY A 91 -14.42 -2.55 10.39
N LEU A 92 -13.49 -2.59 11.36
CA LEU A 92 -13.14 -3.82 12.09
C LEU A 92 -14.01 -4.05 13.35
N ALA A 93 -14.78 -3.05 13.77
CA ALA A 93 -15.57 -3.12 15.00
C ALA A 93 -16.99 -3.71 14.81
N THR A 94 -17.39 -4.08 13.59
CA THR A 94 -18.77 -4.51 13.32
C THR A 94 -18.88 -5.72 12.39
N THR A 95 -18.31 -6.88 12.76
CA THR A 95 -18.84 -8.18 12.26
C THR A 95 -18.72 -9.27 13.34
N PRO A 96 -19.83 -9.84 13.84
CA PRO A 96 -19.80 -11.12 14.54
C PRO A 96 -19.85 -12.23 13.49
N GLY A 97 -18.71 -12.85 13.16
CA GLY A 97 -18.69 -13.85 12.09
C GLY A 97 -17.43 -14.70 11.97
N GLY A 98 -17.31 -15.72 12.82
CA GLY A 98 -16.77 -17.04 12.49
C GLY A 98 -15.34 -17.15 11.91
N HIS A 99 -14.35 -17.32 12.79
CA HIS A 99 -13.06 -17.89 12.43
C HIS A 99 -13.18 -19.38 12.04
N GLY A 100 -13.47 -19.66 10.77
CA GLY A 100 -13.37 -20.99 10.17
C GLY A 100 -11.91 -21.35 9.87
N LYS A 101 -11.23 -22.00 10.83
CA LYS A 101 -9.93 -22.66 10.61
C LYS A 101 -10.09 -23.72 9.52
N LYS A 102 -9.43 -23.56 8.37
CA LYS A 102 -9.36 -24.59 7.33
C LYS A 102 -8.45 -25.72 7.81
N GLY A 103 -9.05 -26.77 8.35
CA GLY A 103 -8.38 -28.03 8.68
C GLY A 103 -7.91 -28.75 7.41
N TYR A 104 -6.68 -29.27 7.46
CA TYR A 104 -6.09 -30.11 6.43
C TYR A 104 -6.90 -31.41 6.31
N ALA A 105 -7.42 -31.70 5.11
CA ALA A 105 -8.14 -32.95 4.85
C ALA A 105 -7.16 -34.14 4.86
N GLN A 106 -7.29 -34.99 5.87
CA GLN A 106 -6.60 -36.27 6.01
C GLN A 106 -7.07 -37.23 4.90
N LYS A 107 -6.21 -37.51 3.92
CA LYS A 107 -6.45 -38.56 2.90
C LYS A 107 -6.36 -39.93 3.57
N GLY A 108 -7.49 -40.59 3.77
CA GLY A 108 -7.56 -42.00 4.17
C GLY A 108 -7.20 -42.92 2.99
N TYR A 109 -6.32 -43.89 3.23
CA TYR A 109 -5.96 -44.96 2.30
C TYR A 109 -7.04 -46.06 2.36
N ALA A 110 -7.58 -46.45 1.19
CA ALA A 110 -8.57 -47.52 1.09
C ALA A 110 -7.93 -48.90 1.30
N GLN A 111 -8.42 -49.67 2.27
CA GLN A 111 -8.11 -51.09 2.42
C GLN A 111 -8.80 -51.89 1.29
N LYS A 112 -8.01 -52.61 0.49
CA LYS A 112 -8.51 -53.62 -0.46
C LYS A 112 -8.79 -54.92 0.29
N GLY A 113 -10.06 -55.34 0.34
CA GLY A 113 -10.44 -56.68 0.80
C GLY A 113 -10.15 -57.74 -0.26
N TYR A 114 -9.50 -58.82 0.14
CA TYR A 114 -9.24 -59.98 -0.73
C TYR A 114 -10.47 -60.89 -0.71
N ALA A 115 -11.08 -61.13 -1.87
CA ALA A 115 -12.13 -62.11 -2.04
C ALA A 115 -11.50 -63.49 -2.29
N GLN A 116 -11.57 -64.38 -1.31
CA GLN A 116 -11.36 -65.82 -1.52
C GLN A 116 -12.58 -66.39 -2.24
N LYS A 117 -12.39 -67.14 -3.33
CA LYS A 117 -13.38 -68.09 -3.82
C LYS A 117 -12.75 -69.48 -3.88
N ARG A 118 -13.49 -70.41 -3.28
CA ARG A 118 -13.29 -71.86 -3.24
C ARG A 118 -13.56 -72.49 -4.59
#